data_AF-D2R1F9-F1
#
_entry.id   AF-D2R1F9-F1
#
_cell.length_a   1.000
_cell.length_b   1.000
_cell.length_c   1.000
_cell.angle_alpha   90.00
_cell.angle_beta   90.00
_cell.angle_gamma   90.00
#
_symmetry.space_group_name_H-M   'P 1'
#
loop_
_entity.id
_entity.type
_entity.pdbx_description
1 polymer ?
#
loop_
_entity_poly.entity_id
_entity_poly.type
_entity_poly.pdbx_seq_one_letter_code
_entity_poly.pdbx_strand_id
1 'polypeptide(L)'
;MDAAAPRRTQRWWIASALAGAICFTIGAPIVWWKSREWTEAAYISQLVRDVELASPDNLQTRVAMVTAIDDVGIAALVELLASERAEVTLAASRAIDAQLSEWQHLPPSMAQQRVLRLAKLLVELAPDLSADQRQRVVTIGEKLLRWPFPDDPAGAAELLATCEVLVTLPLKEVPDELRIANAVLPREIVGDASRERSMDEGNAIAIPPIAGSNLPVAPEGDDRLPTVVGPSLPPSLTINPGQVPQAAELGDQPREIVPAEPGPFVAPRAEVIESAEKPDEPTNREVGATIDRRYDYLTLLADLEVMQRLSSTDEHLARAAEEELRARGYESQHLQLALVVVSSDPAKRLALAESLPSMRGIDPRPWLLHLATDADPAVRTTARAILKTTSDPALRR
;
A
#
# COMPACT_ATOMS: atom_id res chain seq x y z
N MET A 1 -60.25 32.20 -15.09
CA MET A 1 -58.99 31.43 -15.26
C MET A 1 -58.04 31.91 -14.18
N ASP A 2 -58.22 31.41 -12.95
CA ASP A 2 -57.42 31.83 -11.81
C ASP A 2 -56.32 30.80 -11.56
N ALA A 3 -55.08 31.19 -11.88
CA ALA A 3 -53.89 30.42 -11.59
C ALA A 3 -53.67 30.40 -10.07
N ALA A 4 -53.92 29.25 -9.44
CA ALA A 4 -53.73 29.05 -8.02
C ALA A 4 -52.24 29.23 -7.67
N ALA A 5 -51.95 30.27 -6.88
CA ALA A 5 -50.60 30.58 -6.44
C ALA A 5 -50.02 29.42 -5.60
N PRO A 6 -48.78 28.97 -5.87
CA PRO A 6 -48.17 27.88 -5.13
C PRO A 6 -47.95 28.26 -3.65
N ARG A 7 -48.39 27.40 -2.75
CA ARG A 7 -48.35 27.59 -1.30
C ARG A 7 -46.89 27.69 -0.83
N ARG A 8 -46.58 28.74 -0.05
CA ARG A 8 -45.24 29.05 0.50
C ARG A 8 -44.51 27.86 1.13
N THR A 9 -45.24 26.87 1.63
CA THR A 9 -44.69 25.66 2.25
C THR A 9 -43.91 24.78 1.26
N GLN A 10 -44.28 24.73 -0.02
CA GLN A 10 -43.61 23.87 -1.01
C GLN A 10 -42.22 24.38 -1.41
N ARG A 11 -42.01 25.70 -1.38
CA ARG A 11 -40.70 26.31 -1.67
C ARG A 11 -39.66 26.03 -0.59
N TRP A 12 -40.10 25.89 0.67
CA TRP A 12 -39.19 25.60 1.78
C TRP A 12 -38.65 24.16 1.73
N TRP A 13 -39.51 23.19 1.42
CA TRP A 13 -39.08 21.79 1.28
C TRP A 13 -38.08 21.55 0.15
N ILE A 14 -38.26 22.21 -1.00
CA ILE A 14 -37.33 22.07 -2.14
C ILE A 14 -35.96 22.68 -1.80
N ALA A 15 -35.94 23.84 -1.11
CA ALA A 15 -34.69 24.47 -0.68
C ALA A 15 -33.92 23.60 0.34
N SER A 16 -34.61 22.99 1.30
CA SER A 16 -34.00 22.09 2.28
C SER A 16 -33.47 20.80 1.64
N ALA A 17 -34.19 20.22 0.67
CA ALA A 17 -33.73 19.02 -0.04
C ALA A 17 -32.48 19.30 -0.90
N LEU A 18 -32.43 20.45 -1.57
CA LEU A 18 -31.25 20.87 -2.34
C LEU A 18 -30.04 21.14 -1.45
N ALA A 19 -30.23 21.80 -0.30
CA ALA A 19 -29.15 22.04 0.66
C ALA A 19 -28.58 20.73 1.25
N GLY A 20 -29.45 19.76 1.57
CA GLY A 20 -29.02 18.44 2.05
C GLY A 20 -28.22 17.67 0.98
N ALA A 21 -28.66 17.69 -0.27
CA ALA A 21 -27.96 17.03 -1.38
C ALA A 21 -26.57 17.65 -1.66
N ILE A 22 -26.45 18.99 -1.57
CA ILE A 22 -25.15 19.68 -1.75
C ILE A 22 -24.20 19.36 -0.58
N CYS A 23 -24.68 19.36 0.66
CA CYS A 23 -23.83 18.99 1.80
C CYS A 23 -23.37 17.52 1.74
N PHE A 24 -24.20 16.60 1.28
CA PHE A 24 -23.83 15.18 1.20
C PHE A 24 -22.85 14.88 0.06
N THR A 25 -22.99 15.56 -1.08
CA THR A 25 -22.10 15.37 -2.25
C THR A 25 -20.71 15.95 -2.05
N ILE A 26 -20.57 17.02 -1.26
CA ILE A 26 -19.27 17.65 -0.98
C ILE A 26 -18.66 17.12 0.32
N GLY A 27 -19.47 16.88 1.36
CA GLY A 27 -18.97 16.46 2.68
C GLY A 27 -18.46 15.02 2.73
N ALA A 28 -19.16 14.07 2.10
CA ALA A 28 -18.76 12.66 2.12
C ALA A 28 -17.38 12.38 1.49
N PRO A 29 -17.00 12.94 0.33
CA PRO A 29 -15.67 12.71 -0.23
C PRO A 29 -14.56 13.37 0.59
N ILE A 30 -14.80 14.52 1.24
CA ILE A 30 -13.80 15.16 2.11
C ILE A 30 -13.53 14.31 3.36
N VAL A 31 -14.59 13.78 3.99
CA VAL A 31 -14.45 12.90 5.16
C VAL A 31 -13.78 11.58 4.77
N TRP A 32 -14.14 11.00 3.62
CA TRP A 32 -13.52 9.77 3.13
C TRP A 32 -12.03 9.97 2.76
N TRP A 33 -11.69 11.09 2.12
CA TRP A 33 -10.31 11.43 1.79
C TRP A 33 -9.45 11.64 3.04
N LYS A 34 -9.94 12.40 4.04
CA LYS A 34 -9.25 12.53 5.33
C LYS A 34 -9.13 11.20 6.09
N SER A 35 -10.16 10.36 6.04
CA SER A 35 -10.09 9.02 6.64
C SER A 35 -8.99 8.19 6.02
N ARG A 36 -8.76 8.31 4.71
CA ARG A 36 -7.72 7.58 4.01
C ARG A 36 -6.32 8.05 4.41
N GLU A 37 -6.09 9.36 4.48
CA GLU A 37 -4.82 9.92 4.97
C GLU A 37 -4.51 9.42 6.39
N TRP A 38 -5.53 9.37 7.26
CA TRP A 38 -5.36 8.89 8.63
C TRP A 38 -5.01 7.40 8.69
N THR A 39 -5.61 6.58 7.83
CA THR A 39 -5.26 5.15 7.77
C THR A 39 -3.86 4.90 7.22
N GLU A 40 -3.44 5.67 6.21
CA GLU A 40 -2.10 5.52 5.62
C GLU A 40 -1.02 5.93 6.63
N ALA A 41 -1.18 7.07 7.31
CA ALA A 41 -0.24 7.51 8.34
C ALA A 41 -0.16 6.53 9.52
N ALA A 42 -1.31 6.05 10.02
CA ALA A 42 -1.33 5.08 11.12
C ALA A 42 -0.63 3.77 10.74
N TYR A 43 -0.83 3.31 9.51
CA TYR A 43 -0.20 2.09 9.01
C TYR A 43 1.31 2.25 8.81
N ILE A 44 1.77 3.41 8.28
CA ILE A 44 3.20 3.73 8.18
C ILE A 44 3.84 3.74 9.57
N SER A 45 3.25 4.43 10.55
CA SER A 45 3.78 4.47 11.92
C SER A 45 3.84 3.09 12.57
N GLN A 46 2.92 2.18 12.23
CA GLN A 46 2.98 0.81 12.69
C GLN A 46 4.13 0.03 12.05
N LEU A 47 4.32 0.14 10.73
CA LEU A 47 5.43 -0.51 10.02
C LEU A 47 6.79 -0.02 10.54
N VAL A 48 6.94 1.30 10.72
CA VAL A 48 8.16 1.90 11.25
C VAL A 48 8.44 1.35 12.64
N ARG A 49 7.43 1.35 13.52
CA ARG A 49 7.57 0.79 14.87
C ARG A 49 7.95 -0.69 14.87
N ASP A 50 7.35 -1.50 13.99
CA ASP A 50 7.65 -2.92 13.88
C ASP A 50 9.10 -3.18 13.45
N VAL A 51 9.65 -2.35 12.56
CA VAL A 51 11.06 -2.41 12.15
C VAL A 51 11.98 -1.91 13.26
N GLU A 52 11.62 -0.83 13.95
CA GLU A 52 12.42 -0.27 15.05
C GLU A 52 12.48 -1.18 16.28
N LEU A 53 11.46 -2.00 16.51
CA LEU A 53 11.44 -3.01 17.57
C LEU A 53 12.05 -4.35 17.14
N ALA A 54 12.37 -4.52 15.84
CA ALA A 54 12.94 -5.76 15.35
C ALA A 54 14.35 -6.01 15.91
N SER A 55 14.63 -7.28 16.23
CA SER A 55 15.97 -7.73 16.55
C SER A 55 16.88 -7.63 15.31
N PRO A 56 18.21 -7.49 15.47
CA PRO A 56 19.14 -7.41 14.35
C PRO A 56 19.01 -8.56 13.35
N ASP A 57 18.75 -9.78 13.84
CA ASP A 57 18.59 -10.98 13.00
C ASP A 57 17.35 -10.93 12.09
N ASN A 58 16.30 -10.21 12.51
CA ASN A 58 15.03 -10.10 11.78
C ASN A 58 14.88 -8.77 11.03
N LEU A 59 15.78 -7.80 11.29
CA LEU A 59 15.69 -6.45 10.76
C LEU A 59 15.61 -6.45 9.23
N GLN A 60 16.48 -7.23 8.58
CA GLN A 60 16.54 -7.32 7.12
C GLN A 60 15.21 -7.82 6.53
N THR A 61 14.62 -8.85 7.16
CA THR A 61 13.34 -9.43 6.75
C THR A 61 12.19 -8.43 6.92
N ARG A 62 12.18 -7.68 8.02
CA ARG A 62 11.15 -6.66 8.28
C ARG A 62 11.25 -5.49 7.31
N VAL A 63 12.45 -5.00 7.03
CA VAL A 63 12.68 -3.95 6.03
C VAL A 63 12.27 -4.44 4.63
N ALA A 64 12.56 -5.70 4.29
CA ALA A 64 12.10 -6.30 3.02
C ALA A 64 10.57 -6.37 2.92
N MET A 65 9.87 -6.63 4.03
CA MET A 65 8.41 -6.54 4.07
C MET A 65 7.93 -5.12 3.78
N VAL A 66 8.57 -4.10 4.34
CA VAL A 66 8.22 -2.69 4.06
C VAL A 66 8.42 -2.36 2.58
N THR A 67 9.51 -2.83 1.95
CA THR A 67 9.76 -2.60 0.51
C THR A 67 8.72 -3.25 -0.40
N ALA A 68 8.03 -4.30 0.05
CA ALA A 68 7.00 -4.96 -0.74
C ALA A 68 5.70 -4.14 -0.84
N ILE A 69 5.52 -3.12 0.01
CA ILE A 69 4.29 -2.32 0.14
C ILE A 69 4.39 -1.06 -0.72
N ASP A 70 4.64 -1.19 -2.02
CA ASP A 70 4.59 -0.13 -3.04
C ASP A 70 4.91 1.31 -2.54
N ASP A 71 4.02 2.27 -2.80
CA ASP A 71 4.18 3.69 -2.48
C ASP A 71 4.22 4.00 -0.96
N VAL A 72 3.53 3.20 -0.16
CA VAL A 72 3.45 3.36 1.29
C VAL A 72 4.78 2.95 1.95
N GLY A 73 5.41 1.93 1.39
CA GLY A 73 6.72 1.43 1.78
C GLY A 73 7.81 2.48 1.57
N ILE A 74 7.73 3.30 0.51
CA ILE A 74 8.69 4.40 0.28
C ILE A 74 8.67 5.40 1.45
N ALA A 75 7.48 5.82 1.89
CA ALA A 75 7.35 6.75 3.02
C ALA A 75 7.89 6.14 4.32
N ALA A 76 7.54 4.89 4.61
CA ALA A 76 8.07 4.19 5.79
C ALA A 76 9.60 4.02 5.74
N LEU A 77 10.20 3.71 4.58
CA LEU A 77 11.65 3.61 4.43
C LEU A 77 12.35 4.96 4.65
N VAL A 78 11.74 6.05 4.18
CA VAL A 78 12.27 7.40 4.41
C VAL A 78 12.22 7.73 5.90
N GLU A 79 11.09 7.49 6.59
CA GLU A 79 10.97 7.70 8.04
C GLU A 79 11.99 6.86 8.83
N LEU A 80 12.27 5.62 8.41
CA LEU A 80 13.30 4.76 9.01
C LEU A 80 14.74 5.31 8.85
N LEU A 81 15.00 6.22 7.91
CA LEU A 81 16.30 6.91 7.84
C LEU A 81 16.53 7.86 9.01
N ALA A 82 15.46 8.36 9.64
CA ALA A 82 15.53 9.22 10.83
C ALA A 82 15.70 8.44 12.14
N SER A 83 15.64 7.10 12.10
CA SER A 83 15.76 6.28 13.31
C SER A 83 17.09 6.53 14.04
N GLU A 84 17.06 6.57 15.37
CA GLU A 84 18.25 6.68 16.22
C GLU A 84 19.12 5.42 16.17
N ARG A 85 18.54 4.28 15.78
CA ARG A 85 19.26 3.01 15.64
C ARG A 85 20.04 2.98 14.32
N ALA A 86 21.36 3.13 14.41
CA ALA A 86 22.25 3.11 13.22
C ALA A 86 22.07 1.87 12.32
N GLU A 87 21.73 0.71 12.89
CA GLU A 87 21.42 -0.52 12.14
C GLU A 87 20.17 -0.37 11.26
N VAL A 88 19.13 0.26 11.80
CA VAL A 88 17.84 0.50 11.11
C VAL A 88 18.06 1.49 9.98
N THR A 89 18.74 2.62 10.25
CA THR A 89 19.09 3.61 9.22
C THR A 89 19.90 2.98 8.09
N LEU A 90 20.87 2.13 8.41
CA LEU A 90 21.68 1.45 7.40
C LEU A 90 20.86 0.45 6.58
N ALA A 91 19.98 -0.32 7.23
CA ALA A 91 19.09 -1.26 6.54
C ALA A 91 18.12 -0.54 5.60
N ALA A 92 17.50 0.55 6.06
CA ALA A 92 16.61 1.40 5.25
C ALA A 92 17.34 2.01 4.05
N SER A 93 18.55 2.55 4.27
CA SER A 93 19.38 3.09 3.17
C SER A 93 19.71 2.03 2.11
N ARG A 94 20.06 0.81 2.52
CA ARG A 94 20.31 -0.31 1.58
C ARG A 94 19.04 -0.72 0.83
N ALA A 95 17.90 -0.71 1.50
CA ALA A 95 16.62 -1.02 0.88
C ALA A 95 16.21 0.02 -0.16
N ILE A 96 16.43 1.31 0.11
CA ILE A 96 16.23 2.39 -0.87
C ILE A 96 17.15 2.18 -2.07
N ASP A 97 18.42 1.85 -1.86
CA ASP A 97 19.35 1.55 -2.96
C ASP A 97 18.90 0.35 -3.81
N ALA A 98 18.36 -0.70 -3.17
CA ALA A 98 17.82 -1.86 -3.87
C ALA A 98 16.57 -1.50 -4.69
N GLN A 99 15.65 -0.71 -4.11
CA GLN A 99 14.46 -0.20 -4.81
C GLN A 99 14.82 0.68 -6.00
N LEU A 100 15.80 1.58 -5.85
CA LEU A 100 16.34 2.34 -6.97
C LEU A 100 16.94 1.44 -8.04
N SER A 101 17.59 0.32 -7.69
CA SER A 101 18.09 -0.61 -8.71
C SER A 101 16.93 -1.29 -9.45
N GLU A 102 15.90 -1.72 -8.73
CA GLU A 102 14.71 -2.39 -9.27
C GLU A 102 13.90 -1.46 -10.20
N TRP A 103 13.73 -0.19 -9.83
CA TRP A 103 12.93 0.76 -10.61
C TRP A 103 13.56 1.11 -11.96
N GLN A 104 14.84 0.81 -12.20
CA GLN A 104 15.46 0.94 -13.52
C GLN A 104 14.85 0.00 -14.56
N HIS A 105 14.21 -1.07 -14.11
CA HIS A 105 13.54 -2.06 -14.95
C HIS A 105 12.04 -1.79 -15.13
N LEU A 106 11.49 -0.78 -14.45
CA LEU A 106 10.08 -0.40 -14.59
C LEU A 106 9.86 0.47 -15.83
N PRO A 107 8.61 0.57 -16.32
CA PRO A 107 8.25 1.55 -17.33
C PRO A 107 8.71 2.97 -16.92
N PRO A 108 9.31 3.77 -17.81
CA PRO A 108 9.91 5.06 -17.46
C PRO A 108 8.99 6.00 -16.68
N SER A 109 7.71 6.04 -17.04
CA SER A 109 6.70 6.88 -16.36
C SER A 109 6.45 6.47 -14.90
N MET A 110 6.43 5.16 -14.60
CA MET A 110 6.25 4.66 -13.23
C MET A 110 7.52 4.87 -12.41
N ALA A 111 8.68 4.55 -12.99
CA ALA A 111 9.98 4.75 -12.34
C ALA A 111 10.18 6.21 -11.93
N GLN A 112 9.90 7.14 -12.85
CA GLN A 112 10.02 8.57 -12.61
C GLN A 112 9.08 9.06 -11.50
N GLN A 113 7.82 8.61 -11.48
CA GLN A 113 6.87 8.97 -10.42
C GLN A 113 7.38 8.53 -9.03
N ARG A 114 7.90 7.31 -8.92
CA ARG A 114 8.46 6.78 -7.65
C ARG A 114 9.73 7.50 -7.22
N VAL A 115 10.64 7.77 -8.15
CA VAL A 115 11.87 8.54 -7.88
C VAL A 115 11.56 9.96 -7.42
N LEU A 116 10.63 10.65 -8.09
CA LEU A 116 10.21 11.99 -7.70
C LEU A 116 9.54 12.00 -6.33
N ARG A 117 8.70 10.99 -6.04
CA ARG A 117 8.08 10.82 -4.72
C ARG A 117 9.12 10.62 -3.62
N LEU A 118 10.08 9.73 -3.84
CA LEU A 118 11.20 9.50 -2.92
C LEU A 118 11.98 10.81 -2.66
N ALA A 119 12.34 11.55 -3.72
CA ALA A 119 13.06 12.81 -3.58
C ALA A 119 12.30 13.84 -2.73
N LYS A 120 10.99 13.98 -2.95
CA LYS A 120 10.14 14.90 -2.17
C LYS A 120 10.08 14.52 -0.69
N LEU A 121 9.89 13.24 -0.40
CA LEU A 121 9.86 12.74 0.98
C LEU A 121 11.21 12.95 1.69
N LEU A 122 12.32 12.76 0.98
CA LEU A 122 13.66 13.04 1.52
C LEU A 122 13.85 14.53 1.85
N VAL A 123 13.35 15.44 1.01
CA VAL A 123 13.40 16.89 1.27
C VAL A 123 12.55 17.27 2.47
N GLU A 124 11.38 16.67 2.60
CA GLU A 124 10.48 16.90 3.73
C GLU A 124 11.10 16.43 5.06
N LEU A 125 11.78 15.28 5.05
CA LEU A 125 12.43 14.73 6.24
C LEU A 125 13.75 15.43 6.61
N ALA A 126 14.46 15.99 5.63
CA ALA A 126 15.81 16.52 5.78
C ALA A 126 16.06 17.48 6.98
N PRO A 127 15.12 18.38 7.35
CA PRO A 127 15.31 19.27 8.49
C PRO A 127 15.47 18.56 9.84
N ASP A 128 14.86 17.37 9.99
CA ASP A 128 14.78 16.64 11.26
C ASP A 128 15.93 15.63 11.44
N LEU A 129 16.78 15.46 10.42
CA LEU A 129 17.88 14.50 10.43
C LEU A 129 19.12 15.03 11.15
N SER A 130 19.88 14.15 11.81
CA SER A 130 21.24 14.44 12.28
C SER A 130 22.23 14.64 11.12
N ALA A 131 23.42 15.20 11.37
CA ALA A 131 24.46 15.39 10.36
C ALA A 131 24.80 14.11 9.58
N ASP A 132 24.96 12.98 10.27
CA ASP A 132 25.29 11.69 9.66
C ASP A 132 24.14 11.16 8.78
N GLN A 133 22.89 11.33 9.24
CA GLN A 133 21.71 10.97 8.47
C GLN A 133 21.55 11.87 7.23
N ARG A 134 21.79 13.19 7.36
CA ARG A 134 21.81 14.13 6.22
C ARG A 134 22.84 13.74 5.17
N GLN A 135 24.05 13.33 5.57
CA GLN A 135 25.07 12.86 4.62
C GLN A 135 24.59 11.66 3.79
N ARG A 136 23.83 10.73 4.40
CA ARG A 136 23.24 9.58 3.69
C ARG A 136 22.17 10.04 2.70
N VAL A 137 21.30 10.95 3.11
CA VAL A 137 20.28 11.53 2.22
C VAL A 137 20.91 12.26 1.05
N VAL A 138 21.99 13.03 1.26
CA VAL A 138 22.77 13.65 0.17
C VAL A 138 23.31 12.60 -0.79
N THR A 139 23.87 11.50 -0.27
CA THR A 139 24.38 10.39 -1.09
C THR A 139 23.26 9.74 -1.94
N ILE A 140 22.05 9.61 -1.39
CA ILE A 140 20.89 9.14 -2.15
C ILE A 140 20.50 10.17 -3.22
N GLY A 141 20.43 11.46 -2.86
CA GLY A 141 20.13 12.56 -3.77
C GLY A 141 21.09 12.63 -4.98
N GLU A 142 22.39 12.41 -4.76
CA GLU A 142 23.38 12.32 -5.84
C GLU A 142 23.11 11.15 -6.80
N LYS A 143 22.58 10.02 -6.31
CA LYS A 143 22.16 8.90 -7.18
C LYS A 143 20.91 9.27 -7.98
N LEU A 144 19.95 9.96 -7.35
CA LEU A 144 18.73 10.42 -8.04
C LEU A 144 19.06 11.40 -9.16
N LEU A 145 20.07 12.27 -8.99
CA LEU A 145 20.54 13.19 -10.04
C LEU A 145 21.11 12.47 -11.27
N ARG A 146 21.61 11.24 -11.12
CA ARG A 146 22.16 10.42 -12.22
C ARG A 146 21.12 9.52 -12.88
N TRP A 147 19.88 9.58 -12.43
CA TRP A 147 18.81 8.75 -12.93
C TRP A 147 18.44 9.10 -14.38
N PRO A 148 18.19 8.12 -15.27
CA PRO A 148 17.83 8.42 -16.66
C PRO A 148 16.37 8.88 -16.80
N PHE A 149 16.16 10.02 -17.49
CA PHE A 149 14.82 10.57 -17.82
C PHE A 149 14.61 10.68 -19.33
N PRO A 150 14.27 9.59 -20.03
CA PRO A 150 14.21 9.61 -21.49
C PRO A 150 13.04 10.44 -22.04
N ASP A 151 11.88 10.47 -21.38
CA ASP A 151 10.62 10.81 -22.07
C ASP A 151 9.77 11.93 -21.44
N ASP A 152 10.18 12.52 -20.31
CA ASP A 152 9.42 13.59 -19.64
C ASP A 152 10.33 14.72 -19.11
N PRO A 153 10.51 15.79 -19.89
CA PRO A 153 11.36 16.91 -19.49
C PRO A 153 10.79 17.70 -18.30
N ALA A 154 9.46 17.68 -18.09
CA ALA A 154 8.83 18.43 -17.02
C ALA A 154 9.13 17.78 -15.66
N GLY A 155 8.89 16.48 -15.52
CA GLY A 155 9.23 15.78 -14.29
C GLY A 155 10.74 15.64 -14.08
N ALA A 156 11.56 15.61 -15.14
CA ALA A 156 13.02 15.69 -15.00
C ALA A 156 13.47 17.02 -14.37
N ALA A 157 12.91 18.15 -14.84
CA ALA A 157 13.19 19.46 -14.26
C ALA A 157 12.74 19.57 -12.79
N GLU A 158 11.56 19.01 -12.47
CA GLU A 158 11.04 18.98 -11.10
C GLU A 158 11.94 18.14 -10.17
N LEU A 159 12.41 16.98 -10.64
CA LEU A 159 13.33 16.16 -9.86
C LEU A 159 14.67 16.86 -9.65
N LEU A 160 15.24 17.48 -10.69
CA LEU A 160 16.50 18.22 -10.59
C LEU A 160 16.40 19.33 -9.53
N ALA A 161 15.32 20.12 -9.57
CA ALA A 161 15.07 21.15 -8.56
C ALA A 161 14.93 20.56 -7.15
N THR A 162 14.26 19.41 -7.01
CA THR A 162 14.10 18.72 -5.72
C THR A 162 15.44 18.19 -5.19
N CYS A 163 16.27 17.61 -6.06
CA CYS A 163 17.57 17.07 -5.67
C CYS A 163 18.61 18.16 -5.38
N GLU A 164 18.52 19.32 -6.03
CA GLU A 164 19.36 20.48 -5.72
C GLU A 164 19.17 20.93 -4.26
N VAL A 165 17.92 20.93 -3.76
CA VAL A 165 17.64 21.19 -2.35
C VAL A 165 18.32 20.16 -1.45
N LEU A 166 18.31 18.88 -1.81
CA LEU A 166 18.97 17.81 -1.03
C LEU A 166 20.49 18.00 -0.97
N VAL A 167 21.14 18.25 -2.11
CA VAL A 167 22.61 18.36 -2.19
C VAL A 167 23.13 19.64 -1.52
N THR A 168 22.29 20.67 -1.41
CA THR A 168 22.63 21.93 -0.74
C THR A 168 22.39 21.93 0.77
N LEU A 169 21.92 20.81 1.34
CA LEU A 169 21.71 20.68 2.78
C LEU A 169 23.01 20.89 3.57
N PRO A 170 22.98 21.67 4.67
CA PRO A 170 24.16 21.88 5.49
C PRO A 170 24.56 20.59 6.21
N LEU A 171 25.69 20.01 5.81
CA LEU A 171 26.24 18.78 6.39
C LEU A 171 26.87 19.00 7.77
N LYS A 172 27.34 20.21 8.06
CA LYS A 172 27.99 20.53 9.33
C LYS A 172 26.95 21.03 10.31
N GLU A 173 26.71 20.27 11.37
CA GLU A 173 26.15 20.82 12.60
C GLU A 173 27.14 21.87 13.08
N VAL A 174 26.82 23.14 12.85
CA VAL A 174 27.44 24.23 13.58
C VAL A 174 27.01 23.98 15.02
N PRO A 175 27.94 23.62 15.94
CA PRO A 175 27.59 23.41 17.34
C PRO A 175 26.77 24.61 17.82
N ASP A 176 25.66 24.39 18.51
CA ASP A 176 24.79 25.49 18.96
C ASP A 176 25.54 26.54 19.81
N GLU A 177 26.68 26.14 20.40
CA GLU A 177 27.63 27.03 21.06
C GLU A 177 28.13 28.18 20.15
N LEU A 178 28.28 27.93 18.84
CA LEU A 178 28.63 28.96 17.85
C LEU A 178 27.42 29.77 17.35
N ARG A 179 26.17 29.29 17.50
CA ARG A 179 24.97 30.10 17.24
C ARG A 179 24.75 31.15 18.32
N ILE A 180 25.05 30.83 19.59
CA ILE A 180 24.96 31.80 20.69
C ILE A 180 26.07 32.87 20.56
N ALA A 181 27.29 32.47 20.18
CA ALA A 181 28.38 33.43 19.95
C ALA A 181 28.09 34.44 18.83
N ASN A 182 27.34 34.05 17.79
CA ASN A 182 26.93 34.95 16.71
C ASN A 182 25.64 35.75 16.99
N ALA A 183 24.82 35.33 17.97
CA ALA A 183 23.63 36.07 18.40
C ALA A 183 23.93 37.12 19.49
N VAL A 184 25.07 37.02 20.19
CA VAL A 184 25.49 37.90 21.30
C VAL A 184 26.74 38.71 20.96
N LEU A 185 26.96 39.07 19.69
CA LEU A 185 27.86 40.16 19.35
C LEU A 185 27.03 41.44 19.12
N PRO A 186 27.13 42.44 20.02
CA PRO A 186 26.51 43.75 19.79
C PRO A 186 27.00 44.32 18.47
N ARG A 187 26.06 44.84 17.68
CA ARG A 187 26.26 45.51 16.39
C ARG A 187 26.99 46.86 16.51
N GLU A 188 27.76 47.07 17.57
CA GLU A 188 28.58 48.25 17.79
C GLU A 188 30.03 47.89 17.55
N ILE A 189 30.51 48.22 16.36
CA ILE A 189 31.84 48.72 15.96
C ILE A 189 31.93 48.46 14.45
N VAL A 190 31.09 49.15 13.67
CA VAL A 190 31.47 49.54 12.30
C VAL A 190 31.99 50.95 12.44
N GLY A 191 33.18 51.04 13.04
CA GLY A 191 34.03 52.20 12.99
C GLY A 191 34.92 52.09 11.77
N ASP A 192 34.55 52.84 10.74
CA ASP A 192 35.46 53.61 9.88
C ASP A 192 36.91 53.09 9.77
N ALA A 193 37.14 52.20 8.82
CA ALA A 193 38.48 51.90 8.32
C ALA A 193 38.45 51.77 6.78
N SER A 194 37.88 52.78 6.12
CA SER A 194 38.16 53.06 4.71
C SER A 194 39.33 54.04 4.61
N ARG A 195 40.57 53.57 4.83
CA ARG A 195 41.75 54.25 4.29
C ARG A 195 43.01 53.40 4.39
N GLU A 196 43.70 53.36 3.25
CA GLU A 196 45.14 53.13 3.06
C GLU A 196 45.69 51.69 3.03
N ARG A 197 45.85 51.20 1.79
CA ARG A 197 47.00 50.46 1.18
C ARG A 197 46.40 49.56 0.09
N SER A 198 46.49 49.80 -1.23
CA SER A 198 47.57 50.29 -2.09
C SER A 198 48.92 49.62 -1.86
N MET A 199 49.31 48.83 -2.88
CA MET A 199 50.64 48.24 -3.18
C MET A 199 51.09 47.00 -2.41
N ASP A 200 50.95 45.83 -3.06
CA ASP A 200 52.05 44.93 -3.49
C ASP A 200 51.40 43.73 -4.20
N GLU A 201 51.39 43.64 -5.54
CA GLU A 201 52.44 43.02 -6.37
C GLU A 201 52.99 41.68 -5.85
N GLY A 202 52.68 40.60 -6.59
CA GLY A 202 53.59 39.48 -6.79
C GLY A 202 53.37 38.22 -5.96
N ASN A 203 52.44 37.35 -6.39
CA ASN A 203 52.74 35.91 -6.35
C ASN A 203 51.92 35.12 -7.40
N ALA A 204 52.41 35.13 -8.64
CA ALA A 204 51.93 34.24 -9.69
C ALA A 204 52.53 32.84 -9.45
N ILE A 205 51.69 31.91 -8.98
CA ILE A 205 52.04 30.49 -8.90
C ILE A 205 52.09 29.96 -10.34
N ALA A 206 53.30 29.66 -10.80
CA ALA A 206 53.57 29.03 -12.08
C ALA A 206 53.10 27.57 -12.07
N ILE A 207 52.03 27.28 -12.82
CA ILE A 207 51.59 25.91 -13.13
C ILE A 207 52.38 25.45 -14.36
N PRO A 208 53.19 24.38 -14.30
CA PRO A 208 53.90 23.88 -15.46
C PRO A 208 52.94 23.25 -16.49
N PRO A 209 53.20 23.39 -17.80
CA PRO A 209 52.37 22.80 -18.84
C PRO A 209 52.47 21.28 -18.84
N ILE A 210 51.34 20.60 -18.71
CA ILE A 210 51.24 19.14 -18.85
C ILE A 210 51.36 18.80 -20.34
N ALA A 211 52.43 18.10 -20.68
CA ALA A 211 52.72 17.62 -22.02
C ALA A 211 51.90 16.36 -22.36
N GLY A 212 51.19 16.41 -23.48
CA GLY A 212 51.06 15.30 -24.43
C GLY A 212 50.29 14.06 -23.98
N SER A 213 48.95 14.11 -24.06
CA SER A 213 48.11 12.92 -24.12
C SER A 213 47.85 12.54 -25.58
N ASN A 214 48.70 11.67 -26.13
CA ASN A 214 48.45 10.96 -27.39
C ASN A 214 47.36 9.89 -27.14
N LEU A 215 46.11 10.20 -27.45
CA LEU A 215 45.05 9.19 -27.53
C LEU A 215 45.04 8.59 -28.95
N PRO A 216 45.06 7.24 -29.09
CA PRO A 216 44.98 6.59 -30.38
C PRO A 216 43.56 6.72 -30.95
N VAL A 217 43.48 7.25 -32.17
CA VAL A 217 42.28 7.24 -33.02
C VAL A 217 42.00 5.79 -33.43
N ALA A 218 40.83 5.26 -33.06
CA ALA A 218 40.33 3.98 -33.56
C ALA A 218 39.84 4.13 -35.02
N PRO A 219 40.05 3.14 -35.89
CA PRO A 219 39.61 3.20 -37.28
C PRO A 219 38.09 3.09 -37.40
N GLU A 220 37.52 3.89 -38.30
CA GLU A 220 36.13 3.80 -38.76
C GLU A 220 35.88 2.40 -39.35
N GLY A 221 35.11 1.61 -38.61
CA GLY A 221 34.62 0.29 -39.00
C GLY A 221 33.19 0.38 -39.53
N ASP A 222 33.02 -0.12 -40.74
CA ASP A 222 31.83 -0.15 -41.58
C ASP A 222 30.68 -0.97 -40.94
N ASP A 223 29.70 -0.29 -40.32
CA ASP A 223 28.50 -0.90 -39.73
C ASP A 223 27.47 -1.27 -40.81
N ARG A 224 27.74 -2.36 -41.53
CA ARG A 224 26.69 -3.09 -42.26
C ARG A 224 25.95 -4.00 -41.29
N LEU A 225 24.79 -3.54 -40.81
CA LEU A 225 23.87 -4.34 -40.01
C LEU A 225 23.43 -5.61 -40.79
N PRO A 226 23.51 -6.82 -40.18
CA PRO A 226 22.96 -8.02 -40.78
C PRO A 226 21.43 -7.98 -40.76
N THR A 227 20.82 -8.18 -41.93
CA THR A 227 19.38 -8.43 -42.09
C THR A 227 19.00 -9.71 -41.35
N VAL A 228 18.36 -9.58 -40.19
CA VAL A 228 17.76 -10.70 -39.46
C VAL A 228 16.46 -11.09 -40.17
N VAL A 229 16.49 -12.23 -40.87
CA VAL A 229 15.31 -12.90 -41.40
C VAL A 229 14.61 -13.59 -40.23
N GLY A 230 13.50 -13.01 -39.77
CA GLY A 230 12.65 -13.59 -38.72
C GLY A 230 11.80 -14.76 -39.25
N PRO A 231 11.54 -15.79 -38.41
CA PRO A 231 10.85 -17.02 -38.81
C PRO A 231 9.34 -16.82 -39.05
N SER A 232 8.83 -17.53 -40.04
CA SER A 232 7.41 -17.59 -40.43
C SER A 232 6.50 -18.05 -39.29
N LEU A 233 5.38 -17.32 -39.11
CA LEU A 233 4.28 -17.68 -38.22
C LEU A 233 3.58 -18.98 -38.69
N PRO A 234 3.17 -19.87 -37.77
CA PRO A 234 2.30 -21.00 -38.12
C PRO A 234 0.86 -20.54 -38.42
N PRO A 235 0.11 -21.28 -39.26
CA PRO A 235 -1.24 -20.91 -39.68
C PRO A 235 -2.26 -21.00 -38.54
N SER A 236 -3.16 -20.02 -38.52
CA SER A 236 -4.28 -19.90 -37.58
C SER A 236 -5.17 -21.14 -37.55
N LEU A 237 -5.38 -21.68 -36.36
CA LEU A 237 -6.40 -22.70 -36.08
C LEU A 237 -7.78 -22.11 -36.38
N THR A 238 -8.41 -22.66 -37.41
CA THR A 238 -9.82 -22.39 -37.73
C THR A 238 -10.69 -23.13 -36.72
N ILE A 239 -11.23 -22.41 -35.74
CA ILE A 239 -12.20 -22.94 -34.79
C ILE A 239 -13.54 -23.08 -35.53
N ASN A 240 -14.01 -24.32 -35.61
CA ASN A 240 -15.23 -24.72 -36.30
C ASN A 240 -16.45 -24.50 -35.37
N PRO A 241 -17.35 -23.54 -35.63
CA PRO A 241 -18.49 -23.27 -34.78
C PRO A 241 -19.62 -24.26 -35.10
N GLY A 242 -19.65 -25.41 -34.42
CA GLY A 242 -20.68 -26.42 -34.69
C GLY A 242 -20.89 -27.54 -33.66
N GLN A 243 -20.15 -27.59 -32.54
CA GLN A 243 -20.35 -28.64 -31.53
C GLN A 243 -21.01 -28.09 -30.28
N VAL A 244 -22.33 -28.24 -30.23
CA VAL A 244 -23.15 -28.14 -29.00
C VAL A 244 -23.11 -29.51 -28.32
N PRO A 245 -22.68 -29.63 -27.06
CA PRO A 245 -22.82 -30.88 -26.32
C PRO A 245 -24.29 -31.09 -25.93
N GLN A 246 -24.80 -32.26 -26.31
CA GLN A 246 -26.14 -32.74 -26.02
C GLN A 246 -26.29 -33.01 -24.51
N ALA A 247 -27.19 -32.28 -23.86
CA ALA A 247 -27.53 -32.46 -22.45
C ALA A 247 -28.28 -33.77 -22.26
N ALA A 248 -27.77 -34.61 -21.35
CA ALA A 248 -28.44 -35.82 -20.91
C ALA A 248 -29.69 -35.46 -20.08
N GLU A 249 -30.83 -35.94 -20.56
CA GLU A 249 -32.11 -35.94 -19.85
C GLU A 249 -32.00 -36.78 -18.58
N LEU A 250 -32.18 -36.15 -17.41
CA LEU A 250 -32.32 -36.86 -16.14
C LEU A 250 -33.71 -36.55 -15.55
N GLY A 251 -34.55 -37.59 -15.60
CA GLY A 251 -35.77 -37.89 -14.85
C GLY A 251 -36.39 -36.81 -13.95
N ASP A 252 -37.57 -36.41 -14.38
CA ASP A 252 -38.60 -35.70 -13.62
C ASP A 252 -39.26 -36.64 -12.58
N GLN A 253 -39.16 -36.32 -11.29
CA GLN A 253 -40.03 -36.88 -10.25
C GLN A 253 -40.52 -35.74 -9.33
N PRO A 254 -41.84 -35.54 -9.19
CA PRO A 254 -42.38 -34.51 -8.30
C PRO A 254 -42.32 -34.99 -6.85
N ARG A 255 -41.53 -34.31 -6.01
CA ARG A 255 -41.62 -34.44 -4.55
C ARG A 255 -42.68 -33.48 -4.01
N GLU A 256 -43.73 -34.06 -3.46
CA GLU A 256 -44.79 -33.42 -2.70
C GLU A 256 -44.20 -32.83 -1.40
N ILE A 257 -44.22 -31.50 -1.27
CA ILE A 257 -43.74 -30.77 -0.09
C ILE A 257 -44.94 -30.59 0.85
N VAL A 258 -44.92 -31.30 1.98
CA VAL A 258 -45.86 -31.11 3.09
C VAL A 258 -45.44 -29.85 3.88
N PRO A 259 -46.35 -28.90 4.16
CA PRO A 259 -46.01 -27.72 4.95
C PRO A 259 -45.98 -28.09 6.45
N ALA A 260 -44.82 -27.92 7.08
CA ALA A 260 -44.67 -28.03 8.53
C ALA A 260 -45.09 -26.71 9.19
N GLU A 261 -46.07 -26.78 10.09
CA GLU A 261 -46.48 -25.66 10.93
C GLU A 261 -45.39 -25.29 11.96
N PRO A 262 -45.17 -24.00 12.25
CA PRO A 262 -44.22 -23.57 13.26
C PRO A 262 -44.78 -23.77 14.67
N GLY A 263 -44.27 -24.79 15.37
CA GLY A 263 -44.48 -24.94 16.82
C GLY A 263 -43.69 -23.90 17.63
N PRO A 264 -44.16 -23.51 18.83
CA PRO A 264 -43.54 -22.49 19.66
C PRO A 264 -42.17 -22.94 20.19
N PHE A 265 -41.18 -22.05 20.07
CA PHE A 265 -39.82 -22.20 20.58
C PHE A 265 -39.82 -22.20 22.12
N VAL A 266 -39.59 -23.37 22.73
CA VAL A 266 -39.31 -23.52 24.17
C VAL A 266 -37.80 -23.62 24.32
N ALA A 267 -37.20 -22.65 25.03
CA ALA A 267 -35.77 -22.67 25.35
C ALA A 267 -35.44 -23.84 26.31
N PRO A 268 -34.44 -24.68 26.04
CA PRO A 268 -33.99 -25.67 27.00
C PRO A 268 -33.24 -24.98 28.14
N ARG A 269 -33.89 -24.92 29.31
CA ARG A 269 -33.28 -24.56 30.58
C ARG A 269 -32.40 -25.74 31.00
N ALA A 270 -31.10 -25.49 31.18
CA ALA A 270 -30.14 -26.47 31.63
C ALA A 270 -30.57 -27.06 32.99
N GLU A 271 -30.98 -28.33 33.00
CA GLU A 271 -31.08 -29.10 34.22
C GLU A 271 -29.67 -29.47 34.68
N VAL A 272 -29.36 -29.02 35.89
CA VAL A 272 -28.18 -29.38 36.66
C VAL A 272 -28.32 -30.86 37.02
N ILE A 273 -27.59 -31.72 36.30
CA ILE A 273 -27.38 -33.11 36.72
C ILE A 273 -26.19 -33.09 37.68
N GLU A 274 -26.51 -33.00 38.97
CA GLU A 274 -25.61 -33.34 40.07
C GLU A 274 -25.46 -34.86 40.07
N SER A 275 -24.36 -35.38 39.53
CA SER A 275 -24.01 -36.81 39.58
C SER A 275 -22.63 -37.00 40.18
N ALA A 276 -22.63 -37.80 41.23
CA ALA A 276 -21.54 -38.17 42.11
C ALA A 276 -20.27 -38.64 41.38
N GLU A 277 -19.19 -37.92 41.65
CA GLU A 277 -17.90 -38.40 42.16
C GLU A 277 -17.51 -39.86 41.84
N LYS A 278 -16.58 -40.02 40.89
CA LYS A 278 -15.68 -41.17 40.80
C LYS A 278 -14.26 -40.63 40.53
N PRO A 279 -13.27 -40.92 41.38
CA PRO A 279 -11.92 -40.39 41.23
C PRO A 279 -11.05 -41.27 40.30
N ASP A 280 -10.06 -40.61 39.72
CA ASP A 280 -8.84 -41.13 39.06
C ASP A 280 -8.89 -41.51 37.57
N GLU A 281 -8.61 -40.54 36.70
CA GLU A 281 -7.68 -40.70 35.56
C GLU A 281 -7.16 -39.32 35.09
N PRO A 282 -5.84 -39.03 35.09
CA PRO A 282 -5.29 -37.76 34.61
C PRO A 282 -5.45 -37.69 33.08
N THR A 283 -6.60 -37.20 32.65
CA THR A 283 -6.91 -37.04 31.24
C THR A 283 -6.11 -35.87 30.69
N ASN A 284 -5.14 -36.22 29.86
CA ASN A 284 -4.33 -35.43 28.94
C ASN A 284 -5.18 -34.39 28.15
N ARG A 285 -5.52 -33.25 28.77
CA ARG A 285 -6.40 -32.21 28.20
C ARG A 285 -5.81 -30.80 28.31
N GLU A 286 -4.49 -30.68 28.18
CA GLU A 286 -3.78 -29.39 28.09
C GLU A 286 -2.99 -29.23 26.77
N VAL A 287 -3.40 -29.89 25.68
CA VAL A 287 -2.75 -29.73 24.35
C VAL A 287 -3.35 -28.55 23.55
N GLY A 288 -4.32 -27.82 24.10
CA GLY A 288 -5.11 -26.82 23.35
C GLY A 288 -4.70 -25.35 23.47
N ALA A 289 -3.73 -24.97 24.31
CA ALA A 289 -3.51 -23.55 24.65
C ALA A 289 -2.08 -23.04 24.41
N THR A 290 -1.29 -23.73 23.59
CA THR A 290 -0.06 -23.16 23.01
C THR A 290 -0.31 -22.85 21.55
N ILE A 291 -1.25 -21.93 21.28
CA ILE A 291 -1.20 -21.19 20.01
C ILE A 291 0.19 -20.56 19.98
N ASP A 292 0.98 -20.95 18.98
CA ASP A 292 2.35 -20.49 18.80
C ASP A 292 2.33 -18.96 18.75
N ARG A 293 2.89 -18.29 19.78
CA ARG A 293 2.96 -16.81 19.88
C ARG A 293 3.53 -16.17 18.61
N ARG A 294 4.19 -16.95 17.76
CA ARG A 294 4.58 -16.58 16.40
C ARG A 294 3.46 -15.95 15.57
N TYR A 295 2.18 -16.25 15.84
CA TYR A 295 1.04 -15.74 15.07
C TYR A 295 0.22 -14.64 15.77
N ASP A 296 0.70 -14.07 16.89
CA ASP A 296 0.01 -13.00 17.62
C ASP A 296 -0.26 -11.77 16.73
N TYR A 297 0.53 -11.57 15.68
CA TYR A 297 0.36 -10.48 14.72
C TYR A 297 -0.95 -10.56 13.93
N LEU A 298 -1.59 -11.73 13.82
CA LEU A 298 -2.87 -11.88 13.11
C LEU A 298 -3.97 -11.02 13.74
N THR A 299 -3.92 -10.80 15.06
CA THR A 299 -4.85 -9.92 15.80
C THR A 299 -4.79 -8.46 15.36
N LEU A 300 -3.66 -8.03 14.78
CA LEU A 300 -3.44 -6.66 14.31
C LEU A 300 -3.81 -6.47 12.83
N LEU A 301 -3.97 -7.56 12.08
CA LEU A 301 -4.27 -7.52 10.65
C LEU A 301 -5.75 -7.23 10.39
N ALA A 302 -6.02 -6.61 9.25
CA ALA A 302 -7.39 -6.44 8.77
C ALA A 302 -8.00 -7.80 8.38
N ASP A 303 -9.33 -7.92 8.44
CA ASP A 303 -10.02 -9.19 8.18
C ASP A 303 -9.62 -9.84 6.84
N LEU A 304 -9.51 -9.04 5.77
CA LEU A 304 -9.13 -9.53 4.45
C LEU A 304 -7.69 -10.11 4.44
N GLU A 305 -6.77 -9.50 5.16
CA GLU A 305 -5.38 -9.97 5.26
C GLU A 305 -5.32 -11.28 6.03
N VAL A 306 -6.13 -11.43 7.09
CA VAL A 306 -6.27 -12.70 7.81
C VAL A 306 -6.90 -13.76 6.91
N MET A 307 -7.94 -13.43 6.14
CA MET A 307 -8.55 -14.34 5.16
C MET A 307 -7.55 -14.82 4.12
N GLN A 308 -6.63 -13.96 3.65
CA GLN A 308 -5.59 -14.36 2.69
C GLN A 308 -4.68 -15.45 3.25
N ARG A 309 -4.49 -15.49 4.57
CA ARG A 309 -3.68 -16.54 5.24
C ARG A 309 -4.36 -17.90 5.31
N LEU A 310 -5.68 -17.98 5.08
CA LEU A 310 -6.39 -19.26 4.97
C LEU A 310 -5.88 -20.11 3.79
N SER A 311 -5.36 -19.47 2.74
CA SER A 311 -4.80 -20.13 1.56
C SER A 311 -3.30 -20.42 1.66
N SER A 312 -2.70 -20.21 2.83
CA SER A 312 -1.26 -20.47 3.06
C SER A 312 -0.93 -21.96 2.91
N THR A 313 0.24 -22.27 2.35
CA THR A 313 0.79 -23.64 2.36
C THR A 313 1.26 -24.09 3.75
N ASP A 314 1.49 -23.14 4.67
CA ASP A 314 1.78 -23.44 6.08
C ASP A 314 0.47 -23.75 6.82
N GLU A 315 0.27 -25.04 7.15
CA GLU A 315 -0.92 -25.53 7.85
C GLU A 315 -1.13 -24.88 9.22
N HIS A 316 -0.05 -24.52 9.93
CA HIS A 316 -0.16 -23.88 11.24
C HIS A 316 -0.65 -22.44 11.10
N LEU A 317 -0.12 -21.69 10.14
CA LEU A 317 -0.58 -20.33 9.85
C LEU A 317 -2.04 -20.32 9.36
N ALA A 318 -2.42 -21.26 8.47
CA ALA A 318 -3.79 -21.36 7.99
C ALA A 318 -4.77 -21.67 9.14
N ARG A 319 -4.40 -22.57 10.06
CA ARG A 319 -5.19 -22.87 11.26
C ARG A 319 -5.30 -21.69 12.21
N ALA A 320 -4.19 -20.99 12.47
CA ALA A 320 -4.18 -19.79 13.32
C ALA A 320 -5.06 -18.67 12.72
N ALA A 321 -5.04 -18.49 11.40
CA ALA A 321 -5.91 -17.54 10.72
C ALA A 321 -7.39 -17.93 10.81
N GLU A 322 -7.71 -19.22 10.72
CA GLU A 322 -9.06 -19.73 10.88
C GLU A 322 -9.58 -19.53 12.31
N GLU A 323 -8.76 -19.79 13.32
CA GLU A 323 -9.06 -19.54 14.74
C GLU A 323 -9.27 -18.05 15.02
N GLU A 324 -8.41 -17.19 14.49
CA GLU A 324 -8.54 -15.73 14.61
C GLU A 324 -9.84 -15.22 13.97
N LEU A 325 -10.19 -15.68 12.76
CA LEU A 325 -11.46 -15.33 12.12
C LEU A 325 -12.66 -15.82 12.95
N ARG A 326 -12.61 -17.03 13.51
CA ARG A 326 -13.66 -17.49 14.43
C ARG A 326 -13.76 -16.62 15.68
N ALA A 327 -12.63 -16.19 16.25
CA ALA A 327 -12.61 -15.29 17.39
C ALA A 327 -13.26 -13.92 17.07
N ARG A 328 -13.17 -13.46 15.82
CA ARG A 328 -13.86 -12.27 15.30
C ARG A 328 -15.35 -12.48 14.97
N GLY A 329 -15.88 -13.69 15.17
CA GLY A 329 -17.28 -14.02 14.92
C GLY A 329 -17.57 -14.57 13.52
N TYR A 330 -16.56 -14.92 12.73
CA TYR A 330 -16.77 -15.59 11.46
C TYR A 330 -17.20 -17.04 11.67
N GLU A 331 -18.45 -17.34 11.34
CA GLU A 331 -18.98 -18.70 11.30
C GLU A 331 -18.38 -19.56 10.17
N SER A 332 -18.56 -20.88 10.25
CA SER A 332 -18.06 -21.85 9.26
C SER A 332 -18.46 -21.53 7.82
N GLN A 333 -19.68 -21.03 7.60
CA GLN A 333 -20.15 -20.62 6.27
C GLN A 333 -19.36 -19.42 5.72
N HIS A 334 -19.02 -18.46 6.58
CA HIS A 334 -18.22 -17.30 6.20
C HIS A 334 -16.77 -17.68 5.88
N LEU A 335 -16.20 -18.65 6.60
CA LEU A 335 -14.85 -19.15 6.32
C LEU A 335 -14.75 -19.82 4.94
N GLN A 336 -15.79 -20.55 4.53
CA GLN A 336 -15.86 -21.12 3.17
C GLN A 336 -15.91 -20.03 2.10
N LEU A 337 -16.67 -18.95 2.33
CA LEU A 337 -16.70 -17.81 1.42
C LEU A 337 -15.35 -17.09 1.37
N ALA A 338 -14.71 -16.86 2.53
CA ALA A 338 -13.40 -16.24 2.62
C ALA A 338 -12.36 -16.98 1.77
N LEU A 339 -12.31 -18.31 1.86
CA LEU A 339 -11.43 -19.14 1.02
C LEU A 339 -11.64 -18.93 -0.48
N VAL A 340 -12.90 -18.77 -0.91
CA VAL A 340 -13.21 -18.50 -2.31
C VAL A 340 -12.83 -17.08 -2.70
N VAL A 341 -13.11 -16.08 -1.86
CA VAL A 341 -12.74 -14.67 -2.08
C VAL A 341 -11.23 -14.49 -2.23
N VAL A 342 -10.42 -15.23 -1.47
CA VAL A 342 -8.95 -15.15 -1.54
C VAL A 342 -8.33 -16.18 -2.49
N SER A 343 -9.15 -16.92 -3.24
CA SER A 343 -8.65 -17.87 -4.23
C SER A 343 -7.86 -17.14 -5.31
N SER A 344 -6.78 -17.73 -5.83
CA SER A 344 -6.04 -17.17 -6.97
C SER A 344 -6.81 -17.23 -8.29
N ASP A 345 -7.80 -18.13 -8.40
CA ASP A 345 -8.59 -18.36 -9.61
C ASP A 345 -9.71 -17.30 -9.77
N PRO A 346 -9.62 -16.39 -10.75
CA PRO A 346 -10.62 -15.33 -10.94
C PRO A 346 -12.00 -15.89 -11.32
N ALA A 347 -12.09 -17.07 -11.96
CA ALA A 347 -13.37 -17.66 -12.33
C ALA A 347 -14.18 -18.07 -11.10
N LYS A 348 -13.53 -18.60 -10.05
CA LYS A 348 -14.19 -18.93 -8.77
C LYS A 348 -14.70 -17.68 -8.06
N ARG A 349 -13.90 -16.60 -8.05
CA ARG A 349 -14.28 -15.32 -7.44
C ARG A 349 -15.45 -14.67 -8.18
N LEU A 350 -15.46 -14.76 -9.51
CA LEU A 350 -16.58 -14.29 -10.34
C LEU A 350 -17.86 -15.07 -10.05
N ALA A 351 -17.80 -16.41 -10.04
CA ALA A 351 -18.94 -17.27 -9.73
C ALA A 351 -19.48 -17.02 -8.31
N LEU A 352 -18.61 -16.72 -7.35
CA LEU A 352 -19.03 -16.29 -6.03
C LEU A 352 -19.79 -14.96 -6.09
N ALA A 353 -19.24 -13.94 -6.77
CA ALA A 353 -19.90 -12.63 -6.90
C ALA A 353 -21.34 -12.76 -7.42
N GLU A 354 -21.55 -13.61 -8.43
CA GLU A 354 -22.85 -13.85 -9.06
C GLU A 354 -23.83 -14.62 -8.16
N SER A 355 -23.33 -15.53 -7.33
CA SER A 355 -24.16 -16.38 -6.47
C SER A 355 -24.53 -15.74 -5.13
N LEU A 356 -23.70 -14.80 -4.63
CA LEU A 356 -23.88 -14.14 -3.33
C LEU A 356 -25.31 -13.59 -3.08
N PRO A 357 -25.97 -12.87 -4.01
CA PRO A 357 -27.32 -12.34 -3.77
C PRO A 357 -28.40 -13.41 -3.53
N SER A 358 -28.15 -14.66 -3.95
CA SER A 358 -29.09 -15.77 -3.79
C SER A 358 -28.81 -16.62 -2.54
N MET A 359 -27.69 -16.38 -1.84
CA MET A 359 -27.33 -17.12 -0.64
C MET A 359 -28.17 -16.66 0.55
N ARG A 360 -28.93 -17.59 1.15
CA ARG A 360 -29.76 -17.29 2.33
C ARG A 360 -28.90 -17.35 3.59
N GLY A 361 -29.14 -16.41 4.51
CA GLY A 361 -28.47 -16.39 5.82
C GLY A 361 -27.07 -15.80 5.80
N ILE A 362 -26.63 -15.25 4.67
CA ILE A 362 -25.36 -14.55 4.51
C ILE A 362 -25.67 -13.13 4.02
N ASP A 363 -25.11 -12.11 4.66
CA ASP A 363 -25.16 -10.75 4.12
C ASP A 363 -24.18 -10.64 2.95
N PRO A 364 -24.64 -10.42 1.70
CA PRO A 364 -23.75 -10.36 0.55
C PRO A 364 -22.94 -9.06 0.48
N ARG A 365 -23.34 -7.99 1.21
CA ARG A 365 -22.73 -6.66 1.09
C ARG A 365 -21.22 -6.62 1.37
N PRO A 366 -20.72 -7.10 2.52
CA PRO A 366 -19.30 -7.00 2.83
C PRO A 366 -18.45 -7.75 1.80
N TRP A 367 -18.90 -8.93 1.39
CA TRP A 367 -18.22 -9.76 0.40
C TRP A 367 -18.17 -9.09 -0.98
N LEU A 368 -19.30 -8.52 -1.44
CA LEU A 368 -19.35 -7.79 -2.70
C LEU A 368 -18.51 -6.50 -2.68
N LEU A 369 -18.42 -5.82 -1.54
CA LEU A 369 -17.53 -4.65 -1.39
C LEU A 369 -16.06 -5.03 -1.54
N HIS A 370 -15.64 -6.16 -0.97
CA HIS A 370 -14.28 -6.68 -1.18
C HIS A 370 -14.04 -7.06 -2.65
N LEU A 371 -14.96 -7.79 -3.28
CA LEU A 371 -14.84 -8.17 -4.70
C LEU A 371 -14.92 -6.95 -5.64
N ALA A 372 -15.52 -5.84 -5.23
CA ALA A 372 -15.52 -4.58 -5.98
C ALA A 372 -14.15 -3.86 -6.00
N THR A 373 -13.17 -4.37 -5.26
CA THR A 373 -11.76 -3.98 -5.30
C THR A 373 -10.84 -5.08 -5.84
N ASP A 374 -11.40 -6.18 -6.36
CA ASP A 374 -10.62 -7.30 -6.91
C ASP A 374 -9.65 -6.84 -8.01
N ALA A 375 -8.50 -7.53 -8.14
CA ALA A 375 -7.54 -7.27 -9.19
C ALA A 375 -8.13 -7.54 -10.59
N ASP A 376 -8.91 -8.61 -10.73
CA ASP A 376 -9.55 -8.99 -11.98
C ASP A 376 -10.67 -8.01 -12.36
N PRO A 377 -10.64 -7.43 -13.58
CA PRO A 377 -11.62 -6.44 -14.00
C PRO A 377 -13.04 -7.00 -14.13
N ALA A 378 -13.22 -8.28 -14.47
CA ALA A 378 -14.54 -8.89 -14.63
C ALA A 378 -15.20 -9.09 -13.27
N VAL A 379 -14.48 -9.66 -12.30
CA VAL A 379 -14.95 -9.81 -10.90
C VAL A 379 -15.37 -8.45 -10.34
N ARG A 380 -14.50 -7.44 -10.49
CA ARG A 380 -14.74 -6.08 -10.01
C ARG A 380 -15.97 -5.42 -10.62
N THR A 381 -16.15 -5.57 -11.93
CA THR A 381 -17.29 -4.97 -12.65
C THR A 381 -18.60 -5.64 -12.25
N THR A 382 -18.62 -6.97 -12.17
CA THR A 382 -19.80 -7.74 -11.75
C THR A 382 -20.20 -7.40 -10.32
N ALA A 383 -19.26 -7.38 -9.37
CA ALA A 383 -19.55 -7.03 -7.98
C ALA A 383 -20.14 -5.61 -7.85
N ARG A 384 -19.57 -4.63 -8.57
CA ARG A 384 -20.09 -3.25 -8.59
C ARG A 384 -21.47 -3.15 -9.24
N ALA A 385 -21.71 -3.90 -10.32
CA ALA A 385 -23.01 -3.95 -10.99
C ALA A 385 -24.08 -4.48 -10.03
N ILE A 386 -23.80 -5.59 -9.34
CA ILE A 386 -24.70 -6.19 -8.36
C ILE A 386 -24.96 -5.22 -7.20
N LEU A 387 -23.91 -4.62 -6.61
CA LEU A 387 -24.06 -3.60 -5.56
C LEU A 387 -24.96 -2.43 -5.99
N LYS A 388 -24.88 -2.02 -7.26
CA LYS A 388 -25.71 -0.94 -7.81
C LYS A 388 -27.16 -1.37 -8.03
N THR A 389 -27.39 -2.60 -8.50
CA THR A 389 -28.73 -3.11 -8.79
C THR A 389 -29.49 -3.57 -7.56
N THR A 390 -28.77 -4.00 -6.53
CA THR A 390 -29.38 -4.44 -5.29
C THR A 390 -30.01 -3.24 -4.59
N SER A 391 -31.29 -3.05 -4.90
CA SER A 391 -32.14 -1.98 -4.39
C SER A 391 -32.71 -2.33 -3.02
N ASP A 392 -32.18 -3.38 -2.38
CA ASP A 392 -32.61 -3.81 -1.06
C ASP A 392 -32.36 -2.67 -0.05
N PRO A 393 -33.40 -2.10 0.56
CA PRO A 393 -33.24 -1.04 1.56
C PRO A 393 -32.45 -1.51 2.79
N ALA A 394 -32.35 -2.82 3.06
CA ALA A 394 -31.46 -3.37 4.09
C ALA A 394 -29.98 -3.08 3.78
N LEU A 395 -29.65 -2.92 2.50
CA LEU A 395 -28.31 -2.61 2.00
C LEU A 395 -28.06 -1.10 1.79
N ARG A 396 -29.01 -0.23 2.15
CA ARG A 396 -28.86 1.24 2.12
C ARG A 396 -28.75 1.90 3.49
N ARG A 397 -28.89 1.15 4.58
CA ARG A 397 -28.64 1.65 5.94
C ARG A 397 -27.16 1.64 6.29
#